data_AF-A0A1B5Z9Y2-F1
#
_entry.id   AF-A0A1B5Z9Y2-F1
#
_cell.length_a   1.000
_cell.length_b   1.000
_cell.length_c   1.000
_cell.angle_alpha   90.00
_cell.angle_beta   90.00
_cell.angle_gamma   90.00
#
_symmetry.space_group_name_H-M   'P 1'
#
loop_
_entity.id
_entity.type
_entity.pdbx_description
1 polymer ?
#
loop_
_entity_poly.entity_id
_entity_poly.type
_entity_poly.pdbx_seq_one_letter_code
_entity_poly.pdbx_strand_id
1 'polypeptide(L)' 'MVWIRIPSLNLVYYDESVLWALASMVGTPVKVDLHTLRVARGRFARICVEVDLTMPVVGRVGINGE' A
#
# COMPACT_ATOMS: atom_id res chain seq x y z
N MET A 1 13.22 3.98 2.30
CA MET A 1 11.89 3.64 2.86
C MET A 1 10.94 4.80 2.69
N VAL A 2 9.74 4.53 2.17
CA VAL A 2 8.69 5.53 1.96
C VAL A 2 7.35 4.99 2.47
N TRP A 3 6.47 5.89 2.89
CA TRP A 3 5.10 5.54 3.28
C TRP A 3 4.14 5.85 2.13
N ILE A 4 3.55 4.81 1.55
CA ILE A 4 2.53 4.97 0.51
C ILE A 4 1.14 5.04 1.14
N ARG A 5 0.24 5.78 0.49
CA ARG A 5 -1.18 5.86 0.85
C ARG A 5 -2.00 5.35 -0.31
N ILE A 6 -2.92 4.44 -0.04
CA ILE A 6 -3.90 3.94 -1.00
C ILE A 6 -5.25 4.55 -0.62
N PRO A 7 -5.61 5.72 -1.19
CA PRO A 7 -6.90 6.33 -0.92
C PRO A 7 -8.02 5.49 -1.54
N SER A 8 -9.21 5.56 -0.93
CA SER A 8 -10.44 4.96 -1.49
C SER A 8 -10.40 3.44 -1.70
N LEU A 9 -9.44 2.73 -1.09
CA LEU A 9 -9.45 1.28 -1.05
C LEU A 9 -10.66 0.81 -0.25
N ASN A 10 -11.47 -0.08 -0.81
CA ASN A 10 -12.60 -0.67 -0.09
C ASN A 10 -12.09 -1.46 1.13
N LEU A 11 -12.78 -1.33 2.27
CA LEU A 11 -12.45 -2.01 3.52
C LEU A 11 -12.30 -3.52 3.39
N VAL A 12 -12.97 -4.16 2.43
CA VAL A 12 -12.82 -5.60 2.13
C VAL A 12 -11.38 -5.99 1.76
N TYR A 13 -10.57 -5.03 1.30
CA TYR A 13 -9.17 -5.24 0.90
C TYR A 13 -8.16 -4.81 1.98
N TYR A 14 -8.59 -4.53 3.21
CA TYR A 14 -7.68 -4.14 4.30
C TYR A 14 -7.00 -5.32 4.99
N ASP A 15 -7.25 -6.54 4.51
CA ASP A 15 -6.50 -7.71 4.91
C ASP A 15 -5.00 -7.48 4.64
N GLU A 16 -4.17 -7.84 5.62
CA GLU A 16 -2.74 -7.59 5.55
C GLU A 16 -2.10 -8.25 4.32
N SER A 17 -2.52 -9.47 3.95
CA SER A 17 -1.97 -10.16 2.79
C SER A 17 -2.26 -9.43 1.48
N VAL A 18 -3.47 -8.85 1.34
CA VAL A 18 -3.86 -8.04 0.18
C VAL A 18 -3.05 -6.75 0.13
N LEU A 19 -2.92 -6.07 1.26
CA LEU A 19 -2.13 -4.85 1.37
C LEU A 19 -0.65 -5.09 1.02
N TRP A 20 -0.08 -6.20 1.49
CA TRP A 20 1.28 -6.61 1.13
C TRP A 20 1.41 -6.89 -0.38
N ALA A 21 0.44 -7.56 -0.99
CA ALA A 21 0.43 -7.81 -2.43
C ALA A 21 0.41 -6.49 -3.23
N LEU A 22 -0.43 -5.53 -2.84
CA LEU A 22 -0.49 -4.21 -3.47
C LEU A 22 0.81 -3.41 -3.29
N ALA A 23 1.38 -3.43 -2.08
CA ALA A 23 2.65 -2.76 -1.80
C ALA A 23 3.82 -3.37 -2.60
N SER A 24 3.78 -4.67 -2.87
CA SER A 24 4.79 -5.40 -3.64
C SER A 24 4.91 -4.91 -5.08
N MET A 25 3.85 -4.29 -5.62
CA MET A 25 3.85 -3.68 -6.94
C MET A 25 4.60 -2.34 -6.98
N VAL A 26 4.84 -1.71 -5.81
CA VAL A 26 5.56 -0.44 -5.69
C VAL A 26 7.03 -0.67 -5.28
N GLY A 27 7.29 -1.71 -4.48
CA GLY A 27 8.61 -2.04 -3.96
C GLY A 27 8.51 -3.15 -2.92
N THR A 28 9.50 -3.31 -2.03
CA THR A 28 9.46 -4.35 -1.00
C THR A 28 8.61 -3.89 0.19
N PRO A 29 7.48 -4.56 0.52
CA PRO A 29 6.69 -4.20 1.68
C PRO A 29 7.47 -4.46 2.97
N VAL A 30 7.38 -3.53 3.92
CA VAL A 30 8.09 -3.64 5.21
C VAL A 30 7.11 -3.71 6.37
N LYS A 31 6.05 -2.88 6.33
CA LYS A 31 5.12 -2.77 7.45
C LYS A 31 3.80 -2.12 7.06
N VAL A 32 2.69 -2.70 7.47
CA VAL A 32 1.37 -2.04 7.42
C VAL A 32 1.18 -1.12 8.63
N ASP A 33 0.63 0.08 8.41
CA ASP A 33 0.31 1.01 9.47
C ASP A 33 -0.73 0.40 10.44
N LEU A 34 -0.52 0.58 11.74
CA LEU A 34 -1.37 -0.04 12.76
C LEU A 34 -2.82 0.47 12.71
N HIS A 35 -3.05 1.72 12.30
CA HIS A 35 -4.41 2.23 12.13
C HIS A 35 -5.10 1.66 10.89
N THR A 36 -4.33 1.29 9.87
CA THR A 36 -4.83 0.53 8.72
C THR A 36 -5.22 -0.89 9.15
N LEU A 37 -4.35 -1.60 9.86
CA LEU A 37 -4.66 -2.96 10.36
C LEU A 37 -5.88 -3.00 11.30
N ARG A 38 -6.03 -1.98 12.14
CA ARG A 38 -7.18 -1.86 13.06
C ARG A 38 -8.43 -1.26 12.42
N VAL A 39 -8.36 -0.90 11.14
CA VAL A 39 -9.44 -0.24 10.40
C VAL A 39 -9.96 1.01 11.14
N ALA A 40 -9.10 1.67 11.93
CA ALA A 40 -9.52 2.68 12.90
C ALA A 40 -10.01 4.00 12.26
N ARG A 41 -9.74 4.19 10.96
CA ARG A 41 -10.16 5.38 10.19
C ARG A 41 -10.86 5.10 8.87
N GLY A 42 -10.68 3.92 8.27
CA GLY A 42 -11.27 3.50 6.98
C GLY A 42 -11.08 4.42 5.75
N ARG A 43 -10.29 5.51 5.86
CA ARG A 43 -10.17 6.54 4.81
C ARG A 43 -9.10 6.22 3.77
N PHE A 44 -8.03 5.56 4.18
CA PHE A 44 -6.94 5.11 3.32
C PHE A 44 -6.17 3.98 4.01
N ALA A 45 -5.62 3.07 3.22
CA ALA A 45 -4.59 2.16 3.69
C ALA A 45 -3.22 2.84 3.62
N ARG A 46 -2.34 2.55 4.59
CA ARG A 46 -0.97 3.06 4.62
C ARG A 46 0.00 1.92 4.89
N ILE A 47 1.07 1.88 4.09
CA ILE A 47 2.08 0.81 4.12
C ILE A 47 3.46 1.43 3.93
N CYS A 48 4.45 0.95 4.68
CA CYS A 48 5.85 1.26 4.52
C CYS A 48 6.46 0.33 3.48
N VAL A 49 7.12 0.90 2.49
CA VAL A 49 7.71 0.18 1.37
C VAL A 49 9.16 0.64 1.20
N GLU A 50 10.04 -0.31 0.95
CA GLU A 50 11.39 -0.04 0.47
C GLU A 50 11.37 0.10 -1.05
N VAL A 51 11.92 1.21 -1.55
CA VAL A 51 11.94 1.55 -2.97
C VAL A 51 13.37 1.88 -3.37
N ASP A 52 13.75 1.46 -4.58
CA ASP A 52 15.01 1.85 -5.19
C ASP A 52 14.87 3.25 -5.79
N LEU A 53 15.61 4.22 -5.25
CA LEU A 53 15.59 5.62 -5.70
C LEU A 53 16.39 5.85 -6.99
N THR A 54 17.14 4.85 -7.46
CA THR A 54 17.83 4.90 -8.76
C THR A 54 16.86 4.61 -9.92
N MET A 55 15.69 4.06 -9.61
CA MET A 55 14.62 3.79 -10.58
C MET A 55 13.50 4.83 -10.47
N PRO A 56 12.74 5.08 -11.57
CA PRO A 56 11.56 5.92 -11.52
C PRO A 56 10.54 5.39 -10.51
N VAL A 57 10.01 6.28 -9.68
CA VAL A 57 9.00 5.91 -8.68
C VAL A 57 7.69 5.54 -9.38
N VAL A 58 7.11 4.40 -9.00
CA VAL A 58 5.78 3.97 -9.45
C VAL A 58 4.73 4.95 -8.94
N GLY A 59 4.21 5.81 -9.81
CA GLY A 59 3.25 6.86 -9.45
C GLY A 59 1.80 6.37 -9.35
N ARG A 60 1.45 5.28 -10.02
CA ARG A 60 0.11 4.65 -9.99
C ARG A 60 0.23 3.15 -10.19
N VAL A 61 -0.62 2.41 -9.48
CA VAL A 61 -0.76 0.96 -9.61
C VAL A 61 -2.23 0.66 -9.87
N GLY A 62 -2.51 0.04 -11.01
CA GLY A 62 -3.84 -0.41 -11.41
C GLY A 62 -4.13 -1.82 -10.90
N ILE A 63 -5.27 -2.00 -10.25
CA ILE A 63 -5.80 -3.34 -9.97
C ILE A 63 -6.75 -3.64 -11.14
N ASN A 64 -6.34 -4.55 -12.04
CA ASN A 64 -7.01 -4.97 -13.29
C ASN A 64 -6.57 -4.30 -14.62
N GLY A 65 -5.43 -3.60 -14.67
CA GLY A 65 -4.85 -3.16 -15.95
C GLY A 65 -5.32 -1.80 -16.48
N GLU A 66 -5.89 -0.95 -15.64
CA GLU A 66 -6.08 0.50 -15.90
C GLU A 66 -5.30 1.38 -14.90
#